data_AF-A0A062HCM8-F1
#
_entry.id   AF-A0A062HCM8-F1
#
_cell.length_a   1.000
_cell.length_b   1.000
_cell.length_c   1.000
_cell.angle_alpha   90.00
_cell.angle_beta   90.00
_cell.angle_gamma   90.00
#
_symmetry.space_group_name_H-M   'P 1'
#
loop_
_entity.id
_entity.type
_entity.pdbx_description
1 polymer ?
#
loop_
_entity_poly.entity_id
_entity_poly.type
_entity_poly.pdbx_seq_one_letter_code
_entity_poly.pdbx_strand_id
1 'polypeptide(L)'
;MERYKDGSLERNELLRTVKRLGRTLWKKWSGYHRRSLVETKMHCIKLLGDKLMARSFPSQVNEIHARVAVLNRFTELGRPLTQVTP
;
A
#
# COMPACT_ATOMS: atom_id res chain seq x y z
N MET A 1 25.61 14.29 6.39
CA MET A 1 24.78 15.49 6.61
C MET A 1 23.94 15.88 5.38
N GLU A 2 24.28 15.40 4.19
CA GLU A 2 23.64 15.79 2.92
C GLU A 2 22.26 15.15 2.67
N ARG A 3 22.06 13.89 3.05
CA ARG A 3 20.77 13.17 2.88
C ARG A 3 19.58 13.76 3.66
N TYR A 4 19.82 14.57 4.69
CA TYR A 4 18.75 15.17 5.50
C TYR A 4 18.17 16.44 4.84
N LYS A 5 18.96 17.12 4.00
CA LYS A 5 18.50 18.31 3.25
C LYS A 5 17.60 17.91 2.08
N ASP A 6 17.92 16.81 1.41
CA ASP A 6 17.23 16.35 0.20
C ASP A 6 15.75 16.02 0.44
N GLY A 7 15.44 15.16 1.41
CA GLY A 7 14.04 14.85 1.76
C GLY A 7 13.24 16.05 2.30
N SER A 8 13.92 17.08 2.82
CA SER A 8 13.25 18.32 3.24
C SER A 8 12.85 19.20 2.06
N LEU A 9 13.66 19.20 0.99
CA LEU A 9 13.40 19.95 -0.24
C LEU A 9 12.24 19.34 -1.02
N GLU A 10 12.28 18.01 -1.23
CA GLU A 10 11.20 17.30 -1.91
C GLU A 10 9.86 17.51 -1.19
N ARG A 11 9.83 17.35 0.13
CA ARG A 11 8.63 17.61 0.96
C ARG A 11 8.13 19.04 0.79
N ASN A 12 9.03 20.02 0.85
CA ASN A 12 8.66 21.42 0.74
C ASN A 12 8.13 21.77 -0.67
N GLU A 13 8.69 21.18 -1.73
CA GLU A 13 8.20 21.32 -3.09
C GLU A 13 6.81 20.68 -3.26
N LEU A 14 6.60 19.52 -2.64
CA LEU A 14 5.32 18.85 -2.55
C LEU A 14 4.26 19.74 -1.91
N LEU A 15 4.58 20.36 -0.77
CA LEU A 15 3.70 21.30 -0.07
C LEU A 15 3.40 22.54 -0.92
N ARG A 16 4.39 23.09 -1.63
CA ARG A 16 4.20 24.21 -2.58
C ARG A 16 3.26 23.81 -3.72
N THR A 17 3.42 22.60 -4.25
CA THR A 17 2.60 22.06 -5.35
C THR A 17 1.16 21.86 -4.90
N VAL A 18 0.95 21.28 -3.71
CA VAL A 18 -0.38 21.13 -3.10
C VAL A 18 -1.04 22.48 -2.84
N LYS A 19 -0.29 23.48 -2.36
CA LYS A 19 -0.79 24.84 -2.14
C LYS A 19 -1.20 25.52 -3.45
N ARG A 20 -0.46 25.29 -4.54
CA ARG A 20 -0.72 25.90 -5.86
C ARG A 20 -1.87 25.22 -6.62
N LEU A 21 -1.89 23.89 -6.67
CA LEU A 21 -2.77 23.09 -7.54
C LEU A 21 -3.99 22.51 -6.81
N GLY A 22 -3.99 22.55 -5.48
CA GLY A 22 -4.99 21.92 -4.65
C GLY A 22 -4.72 20.42 -4.44
N ARG A 23 -5.12 19.93 -3.26
CA ARG A 23 -4.85 18.56 -2.81
C ARG A 23 -5.49 17.50 -3.71
N THR A 24 -6.69 17.73 -4.22
CA THR A 24 -7.42 16.77 -5.05
C THR A 24 -6.70 16.52 -6.38
N LEU A 25 -6.25 17.59 -7.04
CA LEU A 25 -5.52 17.49 -8.30
C LEU A 25 -4.15 16.83 -8.10
N TRP A 26 -3.43 17.25 -7.06
CA TRP A 26 -2.16 16.63 -6.69
C TRP A 26 -2.30 15.13 -6.42
N LYS A 27 -3.32 14.70 -5.67
CA LYS A 27 -3.57 13.27 -5.39
C LYS A 27 -3.83 12.45 -6.65
N LYS A 28 -4.53 13.02 -7.63
CA LYS A 28 -4.83 12.38 -8.91
C LYS A 28 -3.56 12.23 -9.75
N TRP A 29 -2.77 13.30 -9.88
CA TRP A 29 -1.56 13.33 -10.71
C TRP A 29 -0.42 12.48 -10.15
N SER A 30 -0.23 12.50 -8.83
CA SER A 30 0.80 11.71 -8.16
C SER A 30 0.48 10.21 -8.08
N GLY A 31 -0.73 9.78 -8.47
CA GLY A 31 -1.17 8.40 -8.29
C GLY A 31 -1.28 7.98 -6.81
N TYR A 32 -1.40 8.95 -5.90
CA TYR A 32 -1.35 8.74 -4.45
C TYR A 32 -2.38 7.70 -3.98
N HIS A 33 -3.57 7.69 -4.58
CA HIS A 33 -4.60 6.71 -4.21
C HIS A 33 -4.13 5.26 -4.44
N ARG A 34 -3.56 4.97 -5.62
CA ARG A 34 -3.03 3.62 -5.93
C ARG A 34 -1.90 3.25 -4.97
N ARG A 35 -0.98 4.18 -4.71
CA ARG A 35 0.11 3.97 -3.74
C ARG A 35 -0.41 3.64 -2.34
N SER A 36 -1.38 4.42 -1.86
CA SER A 36 -2.01 4.21 -0.55
C SER A 36 -2.71 2.84 -0.45
N LEU A 37 -3.37 2.38 -1.52
CA LEU A 37 -3.96 1.04 -1.56
C LEU A 37 -2.90 -0.06 -1.46
N VAL A 38 -1.78 0.08 -2.18
CA VAL A 38 -0.66 -0.87 -2.11
C VAL A 38 -0.03 -0.88 -0.73
N GLU A 39 0.24 0.29 -0.14
CA GLU A 39 0.78 0.41 1.22
C GLU A 39 -0.14 -0.25 2.25
N THR A 40 -1.45 -0.07 2.10
CA THR A 40 -2.46 -0.73 2.95
C THR A 40 -2.41 -2.25 2.80
N LYS A 41 -2.36 -2.78 1.56
CA LYS A 41 -2.25 -4.23 1.33
C LYS A 41 -0.93 -4.81 1.84
N MET A 42 0.17 -4.09 1.68
CA MET A 42 1.46 -4.46 2.26
C MET A 42 1.43 -4.48 3.79
N HIS A 43 0.73 -3.54 4.42
CA HIS A 43 0.51 -3.57 5.87
C HIS A 43 -0.24 -4.85 6.29
N CYS A 44 -1.29 -5.25 5.58
CA CYS A 44 -1.98 -6.53 5.84
C CYS A 44 -1.05 -7.75 5.71
N ILE A 45 -0.16 -7.77 4.72
CA ILE A 45 0.84 -8.86 4.57
C ILE A 45 1.79 -8.92 5.77
N LYS A 46 2.18 -7.76 6.32
CA LYS A 46 3.03 -7.68 7.53
C LYS A 46 2.30 -8.09 8.80
N LEU A 47 0.99 -7.88 8.90
CA LEU A 47 0.19 -8.37 10.03
C LEU A 47 0.17 -9.90 10.11
N LEU A 48 0.34 -10.59 8.99
CA LEU A 48 0.50 -12.06 8.96
C LEU A 48 1.92 -12.53 9.32
N GLY A 49 2.87 -11.61 9.46
CA GLY A 49 4.25 -11.88 9.87
C GLY A 49 5.17 -10.72 9.53
N ASP A 50 5.93 -10.21 10.50
CA ASP A 50 6.75 -9.01 10.31
C ASP A 50 7.92 -9.23 9.32
N LYS A 51 8.42 -10.48 9.23
CA LYS A 51 9.57 -10.86 8.39
C LYS A 51 9.28 -12.17 7.64
N LEU A 52 10.05 -12.42 6.58
CA LEU A 52 10.09 -13.72 5.90
C LEU A 52 11.04 -14.65 6.63
N MET A 53 10.57 -15.83 6.98
CA MET A 53 11.32 -16.80 7.77
C MET A 53 12.02 -17.84 6.90
N ALA A 54 11.54 -18.04 5.68
CA ALA A 54 12.14 -18.95 4.72
C ALA A 54 13.58 -18.56 4.35
N ARG A 55 14.48 -19.55 4.31
CA ARG A 55 15.93 -19.35 4.09
C ARG A 55 16.33 -19.18 2.63
N SER A 56 15.54 -19.72 1.69
CA SER A 56 15.81 -19.62 0.26
C SER A 56 14.79 -18.73 -0.43
N PHE A 57 15.21 -18.01 -1.46
CA PHE A 57 14.33 -17.12 -2.23
C PHE A 57 13.07 -17.84 -2.78
N PRO A 58 13.14 -19.05 -3.36
CA PRO A 58 11.93 -19.76 -3.78
C PRO A 58 10.96 -20.04 -2.62
N SER A 59 11.48 -20.35 -1.44
CA SER A 59 10.66 -20.60 -0.26
C SER A 59 10.04 -19.31 0.30
N GLN A 60 10.75 -18.18 0.19
CA GLN A 60 10.23 -16.85 0.53
C GLN A 60 9.08 -16.44 -0.40
N VAL A 61 9.17 -16.74 -1.70
CA VAL A 61 8.08 -16.53 -2.66
C VAL A 61 6.86 -17.34 -2.26
N ASN A 62 7.04 -18.62 -1.89
CA ASN A 62 5.94 -19.47 -1.42
C ASN A 62 5.30 -18.95 -0.12
N GLU A 63 6.11 -18.44 0.81
CA GLU A 63 5.63 -17.81 2.05
C GLU A 63 4.74 -16.59 1.74
N ILE A 64 5.16 -15.73 0.80
CA ILE A 64 4.34 -14.61 0.34
C ILE A 64 3.06 -15.08 -0.35
N HIS A 65 3.13 -16.09 -1.23
CA HIS A 65 1.94 -16.65 -1.89
C HIS A 65 0.92 -17.17 -0.88
N ALA A 66 1.37 -17.87 0.17
CA ALA A 66 0.50 -18.34 1.23
C ALA A 66 -0.19 -17.17 1.96
N ARG A 67 0.56 -16.11 2.30
CA ARG A 67 -0.02 -14.90 2.93
C ARG A 67 -1.05 -14.22 2.03
N VAL A 68 -0.78 -14.13 0.73
CA VAL A 68 -1.73 -13.59 -0.25
C VAL A 68 -2.99 -14.46 -0.32
N ALA A 69 -2.86 -15.78 -0.32
CA ALA A 69 -4.00 -16.69 -0.31
C ALA A 69 -4.89 -16.48 0.94
N VAL A 70 -4.29 -16.31 2.12
CA VAL A 70 -5.01 -15.98 3.36
C VAL A 70 -5.76 -14.65 3.24
N LEU A 71 -5.10 -13.60 2.74
CA LEU A 71 -5.74 -12.28 2.58
C LEU A 71 -6.88 -12.30 1.55
N ASN A 72 -6.73 -13.08 0.48
CA ASN A 72 -7.80 -13.28 -0.50
C ASN A 72 -9.00 -13.97 0.14
N ARG A 73 -8.77 -14.99 0.99
CA ARG A 73 -9.84 -15.66 1.73
C ARG A 73 -10.56 -14.71 2.69
N PHE A 74 -9.84 -13.85 3.42
CA PHE A 74 -10.47 -12.83 4.26
C PHE A 74 -11.31 -11.83 3.44
N THR A 75 -10.83 -11.46 2.25
CA THR A 75 -11.57 -10.56 1.36
C THR A 75 -12.86 -11.20 0.87
N GLU A 76 -12.83 -12.49 0.54
CA GLU A 76 -14.00 -13.26 0.14
C GLU A 76 -15.02 -13.37 1.29
N LEU A 77 -14.56 -13.70 2.49
CA LEU A 77 -15.42 -13.84 3.69
C LEU A 77 -16.03 -12.50 4.14
N GLY A 78 -15.29 -11.40 3.98
CA GLY A 78 -15.74 -10.06 4.35
C GLY A 78 -16.60 -9.36 3.30
N ARG A 79 -16.83 -9.98 2.13
CA ARG A 79 -17.62 -9.38 1.05
C ARG A 79 -19.12 -9.49 1.39
N PRO A 80 -19.86 -8.38 1.54
CA PRO A 80 -21.30 -8.45 1.74
C PRO A 80 -21.99 -9.03 0.51
N LEU A 81 -22.98 -9.90 0.73
CA LEU A 81 -23.86 -10.40 -0.33
C LEU A 81 -24.93 -9.34 -0.59
N THR A 82 -24.71 -8.48 -1.58
CA THR A 82 -25.75 -7.57 -2.05
C THR A 82 -26.76 -8.38 -2.87
N GLN A 83 -27.91 -8.70 -2.29
CA GLN A 83 -29.04 -9.21 -3.06
C GLN A 83 -29.78 -8.02 -3.67
N VAL A 84 -30.03 -8.09 -4.98
CA VAL A 84 -30.96 -7.17 -5.63
C VAL A 84 -32.35 -7.74 -5.36
N THR A 85 -33.05 -7.17 -4.40
CA THR A 85 -34.44 -7.53 -4.11
C THR A 85 -35.31 -7.12 -5.31
N PRO A 86 -36.24 -7.99 -5.78
CA PRO A 86 -37.17 -7.66 -6.87
C PRO A 86 -38.06 -6.45 -6.58
#